data_AF-A0A553Q736-F1
#
_entry.id   AF-A0A553Q736-F1
#
_cell.length_a   1.000
_cell.length_b   1.000
_cell.length_c   1.000
_cell.angle_alpha   90.00
_cell.angle_beta   90.00
_cell.angle_gamma   90.00
#
_symmetry.space_group_name_H-M   'P 1'
#
loop_
_entity.id
_entity.type
_entity.pdbx_description
1 polymer ?
#
loop_
_entity_poly.entity_id
_entity_poly.type
_entity_poly.pdbx_seq_one_letter_code
_entity_poly.pdbx_strand_id
1 'polypeptide(L)'
;MQLCFCRDNEVKHKLISRTEAKQKFLLKDCDLDKREPPLRFILRKNPHNPRWGDMKLYLKTQVQYVEFWGSEEALEEAKESREESREVQKQKRFNKKVKELRRTVRSSMFKKDTSVHNHDYGPEELLDAEEDLYKKTCQTCGHQLTFEKM
;
A
#
# COMPACT_ATOMS: atom_id res chain seq x y z
N MET A 1 -56.77 -4.70 -11.45
CA MET A 1 -55.36 -4.92 -11.04
C MET A 1 -55.01 -3.79 -10.07
N GLN A 2 -55.12 -4.04 -8.77
CA GLN A 2 -55.10 -2.99 -7.75
C GLN A 2 -53.65 -2.57 -7.49
N LEU A 3 -53.24 -1.41 -8.02
CA LEU A 3 -51.99 -0.77 -7.62
C LEU A 3 -52.18 -0.31 -6.16
N CYS A 4 -51.60 -1.06 -5.24
CA CYS A 4 -51.44 -0.66 -3.85
C CYS A 4 -50.67 0.67 -3.79
N PHE A 5 -51.33 1.75 -3.33
CA PHE A 5 -50.75 3.10 -3.19
C PHE A 5 -49.63 3.20 -2.14
N CYS A 6 -49.31 2.12 -1.43
CA CYS A 6 -48.27 2.10 -0.40
C CYS A 6 -46.84 2.01 -0.97
N ARG A 7 -46.66 1.94 -2.30
CA ARG A 7 -45.34 1.82 -2.93
C ARG A 7 -44.62 3.17 -3.00
N ASP A 8 -43.91 3.47 -1.92
CA ASP A 8 -42.96 4.58 -1.86
C ASP A 8 -41.60 4.14 -2.43
N ASN A 9 -41.24 4.60 -3.63
CA ASN A 9 -39.96 4.27 -4.28
C ASN A 9 -38.77 5.12 -3.79
N GLU A 10 -39.00 6.18 -3.02
CA GLU A 10 -37.95 7.12 -2.62
C GLU A 10 -37.30 6.70 -1.30
N VAL A 11 -38.09 6.26 -0.33
CA VAL A 11 -37.60 5.96 1.01
C VAL A 11 -37.68 4.47 1.30
N LYS A 12 -38.90 3.91 1.37
CA LYS A 12 -39.12 2.52 1.82
C LYS A 12 -38.77 1.47 0.76
N HIS A 13 -39.15 1.68 -0.50
CA HIS A 13 -38.95 0.70 -1.58
C HIS A 13 -37.81 1.08 -2.52
N LYS A 14 -36.87 1.89 -2.03
CA LYS A 14 -35.69 2.26 -2.80
C LYS A 14 -34.86 1.01 -3.11
N LEU A 15 -34.50 0.88 -4.38
CA LEU A 15 -33.59 -0.16 -4.85
C LEU A 15 -32.15 0.34 -4.77
N ILE A 16 -31.25 -0.51 -4.30
CA ILE A 16 -29.81 -0.24 -4.19
C ILE A 16 -29.02 -1.30 -4.93
N SER A 17 -27.89 -0.91 -5.53
CA SER A 17 -27.03 -1.86 -6.23
C SER A 17 -26.32 -2.81 -5.26
N ARG A 18 -25.89 -3.98 -5.76
CA ARG A 18 -25.05 -4.92 -4.98
C ARG A 18 -23.83 -4.22 -4.35
N THR A 19 -23.14 -3.38 -5.12
CA THR A 19 -21.97 -2.62 -4.66
C THR A 19 -22.34 -1.61 -3.58
N GLU A 20 -23.45 -0.89 -3.75
CA GLU A 20 -23.95 0.07 -2.76
C GLU A 20 -24.37 -0.63 -1.45
N ALA A 21 -25.05 -1.77 -1.53
CA ALA A 21 -25.41 -2.58 -0.37
C ALA A 21 -24.17 -3.01 0.43
N LYS A 22 -23.15 -3.54 -0.26
CA LYS A 22 -21.88 -3.95 0.37
C LYS A 22 -21.14 -2.79 1.03
N GLN A 23 -21.16 -1.61 0.42
CA GLN A 23 -20.50 -0.42 0.96
C GLN A 23 -21.24 0.16 2.16
N LYS A 24 -22.57 0.32 2.06
CA LYS A 24 -23.39 0.96 3.10
C LYS A 24 -23.60 0.08 4.33
N PHE A 25 -23.75 -1.22 4.13
CA PHE A 25 -24.04 -2.18 5.21
C PHE A 25 -22.84 -3.09 5.52
N LEU A 26 -21.67 -2.79 4.95
CA LEU A 26 -20.41 -3.52 5.15
C LEU A 26 -20.50 -5.04 4.87
N LEU A 27 -21.45 -5.45 4.04
CA LEU A 27 -21.73 -6.85 3.72
C LEU A 27 -20.68 -7.48 2.79
N LYS A 28 -20.46 -8.78 2.97
CA LYS A 28 -19.66 -9.64 2.09
C LYS A 28 -20.55 -10.26 1.01
N ASP A 29 -19.91 -10.88 0.01
CA ASP A 29 -20.64 -11.56 -1.06
C ASP A 29 -21.43 -12.79 -0.56
N CYS A 30 -20.90 -13.51 0.43
CA CYS A 30 -21.59 -14.64 1.05
C CYS A 30 -22.90 -14.20 1.73
N ASP A 31 -22.92 -13.02 2.35
CA ASP A 31 -24.06 -12.50 3.09
C ASP A 31 -25.23 -12.15 2.15
N LEU A 32 -24.92 -11.90 0.87
CA LEU A 32 -25.91 -11.62 -0.16
C LEU A 32 -26.34 -12.87 -0.93
N ASP A 33 -25.41 -13.78 -1.24
CA ASP A 33 -25.67 -14.90 -2.15
C ASP A 33 -26.08 -16.20 -1.43
N LYS A 34 -25.62 -16.44 -0.19
CA LYS A 34 -25.80 -17.72 0.53
C LYS A 34 -26.75 -17.63 1.74
N ARG A 35 -27.43 -16.50 1.91
CA ARG A 35 -28.35 -16.28 3.03
C ARG A 35 -29.59 -17.17 2.90
N GLU A 36 -30.07 -17.64 4.04
CA GLU A 36 -31.43 -18.14 4.20
C GLU A 36 -32.26 -17.15 5.04
N PRO A 37 -33.41 -16.67 4.54
CA PRO A 37 -33.92 -16.81 3.17
C PRO A 37 -33.10 -15.97 2.16
N PRO A 38 -33.05 -16.39 0.88
CA PRO A 38 -32.32 -15.66 -0.15
C PRO A 38 -32.93 -14.28 -0.39
N LEU A 39 -32.06 -13.27 -0.48
CA LEU A 39 -32.47 -11.90 -0.78
C LEU A 39 -33.02 -11.81 -2.21
N ARG A 40 -34.18 -11.15 -2.36
CA ARG A 40 -34.78 -10.91 -3.68
C ARG A 40 -34.05 -9.75 -4.35
N PHE A 41 -33.81 -9.89 -5.65
CA PHE A 41 -33.18 -8.85 -6.47
C PHE A 41 -33.81 -8.80 -7.86
N ILE A 42 -33.65 -7.66 -8.53
CA ILE A 42 -33.95 -7.51 -9.96
C ILE A 42 -32.65 -7.31 -10.73
N LEU A 43 -32.63 -7.79 -11.98
CA LEU A 43 -31.51 -7.59 -12.90
C LEU A 43 -31.81 -6.42 -13.85
N ARG A 44 -30.84 -5.53 -14.02
CA ARG A 44 -30.89 -4.41 -14.97
C ARG A 44 -29.57 -4.31 -15.72
N LYS A 45 -29.61 -3.82 -16.96
CA LYS A 45 -28.38 -3.52 -17.71
C LYS A 45 -27.55 -2.48 -16.95
N ASN A 46 -26.24 -2.64 -16.97
CA ASN A 46 -25.35 -1.70 -16.30
C ASN A 46 -25.43 -0.32 -16.99
N PRO A 47 -25.75 0.76 -16.25
CA PRO A 47 -25.94 2.09 -16.83
C PRO A 47 -24.66 2.69 -17.40
N HIS A 48 -23.48 2.28 -16.91
CA HIS A 48 -22.21 2.77 -17.43
C HIS A 48 -21.81 2.11 -18.75
N ASN A 49 -22.09 0.81 -18.89
CA ASN A 49 -21.82 0.08 -20.12
C ASN A 49 -22.76 -1.14 -20.24
N PRO A 50 -23.70 -1.13 -21.19
CA PRO A 50 -24.64 -2.23 -21.39
C PRO A 50 -24.02 -3.58 -21.75
N ARG A 51 -22.75 -3.60 -22.22
CA ARG A 51 -22.02 -4.84 -22.53
C ARG A 51 -21.46 -5.52 -21.28
N TRP A 52 -21.37 -4.82 -20.15
CA TRP A 52 -20.98 -5.43 -18.89
C TRP A 52 -22.10 -6.34 -18.35
N GLY A 53 -21.76 -7.19 -17.39
CA GLY A 53 -22.74 -8.05 -16.71
C GLY A 53 -23.89 -7.25 -16.11
N ASP A 54 -25.06 -7.87 -16.02
CA ASP A 54 -26.25 -7.25 -15.46
C ASP A 54 -26.04 -6.88 -13.99
N MET A 55 -26.54 -5.70 -13.62
CA MET A 55 -26.50 -5.17 -12.28
C MET A 55 -27.65 -5.76 -11.45
N LYS A 56 -27.31 -6.36 -10.31
CA LYS A 56 -28.27 -6.79 -9.29
C LYS A 56 -28.70 -5.58 -8.43
N LEU A 57 -30.00 -5.36 -8.35
CA LEU A 57 -30.63 -4.33 -7.51
C LEU A 57 -31.47 -5.00 -6.41
N TYR A 58 -31.20 -4.64 -5.16
CA TYR A 58 -31.83 -5.16 -3.96
C TYR A 58 -32.74 -4.10 -3.33
N LEU A 59 -33.77 -4.53 -2.59
CA LEU A 59 -34.59 -3.59 -1.81
C LEU A 59 -33.80 -3.12 -0.58
N LYS A 60 -33.65 -1.80 -0.40
CA LYS A 60 -32.89 -1.23 0.72
C LYS A 60 -33.34 -1.79 2.07
N THR A 61 -34.65 -1.83 2.32
CA THR A 61 -35.20 -2.34 3.59
C THR A 61 -34.89 -3.82 3.84
N GLN A 62 -34.85 -4.65 2.80
CA GLN A 62 -34.48 -6.06 2.95
C GLN A 62 -33.01 -6.23 3.35
N VAL A 63 -32.15 -5.33 2.87
CA VAL A 63 -30.71 -5.34 3.19
C VAL A 63 -30.44 -4.70 4.55
N GLN A 64 -31.20 -3.67 4.94
CA GLN A 64 -31.06 -3.03 6.25
C GLN A 64 -31.51 -3.95 7.40
N TYR A 65 -32.58 -4.74 7.20
CA TYR A 65 -33.05 -5.73 8.17
C TYR A 65 -32.16 -7.00 8.21
N VAL A 66 -30.97 -6.96 7.61
CA VAL A 66 -30.00 -8.03 7.77
C VAL A 66 -29.39 -7.87 9.16
N GLU A 67 -29.78 -8.75 10.09
CA GLU A 67 -29.33 -8.81 11.50
C GLU A 67 -27.82 -9.00 11.71
N PHE A 68 -26.99 -8.90 10.66
CA PHE A 68 -25.56 -9.21 10.73
C PHE A 68 -24.81 -8.37 11.77
N TRP A 69 -25.24 -7.13 11.96
CA TRP A 69 -24.62 -6.22 12.92
C TRP A 69 -25.30 -6.23 14.29
N GLY A 70 -26.41 -6.95 14.47
CA GLY A 70 -27.18 -7.01 15.72
C GLY A 70 -27.92 -5.71 16.05
N SER A 71 -27.23 -4.57 16.05
CA SER A 71 -27.76 -3.22 16.24
C SER A 71 -27.28 -2.27 15.14
N GLU A 72 -28.02 -1.17 14.92
CA GLU A 72 -27.61 -0.11 14.00
C GLU A 72 -26.36 0.64 14.51
N GLU A 73 -26.18 0.71 15.83
CA GLU A 73 -25.00 1.28 16.48
C GLU A 73 -23.72 0.52 16.12
N ALA A 74 -23.74 -0.82 16.15
CA ALA A 74 -22.57 -1.64 15.80
C ALA A 74 -22.16 -1.47 14.33
N LEU A 75 -23.12 -1.22 13.43
CA LEU A 75 -22.82 -0.92 12.04
C LEU A 75 -22.13 0.44 11.89
N GLU A 76 -22.59 1.46 12.61
CA GLU A 76 -21.96 2.79 12.59
C GLU A 76 -20.55 2.74 13.20
N GLU A 77 -20.36 2.10 14.35
CA GLU A 77 -19.03 1.92 14.95
C GLU A 77 -18.05 1.21 13.98
N ALA A 78 -18.52 0.16 13.29
CA ALA A 78 -17.72 -0.54 12.30
C ALA A 78 -17.38 0.32 11.06
N LYS A 79 -18.23 1.28 10.70
CA LYS A 79 -17.95 2.25 9.62
C LYS A 79 -16.89 3.24 10.07
N GLU A 80 -17.05 3.83 11.25
CA GLU A 80 -16.11 4.79 11.82
C GLU A 80 -14.72 4.16 11.96
N SER A 81 -14.62 2.95 12.52
CA SER A 81 -13.36 2.21 12.63
C SER A 81 -12.69 1.95 11.27
N ARG A 82 -13.49 1.66 10.22
CA ARG A 82 -12.96 1.49 8.85
C ARG A 82 -12.49 2.81 8.26
N GLU A 83 -13.14 3.92 8.56
CA GLU A 83 -12.74 5.25 8.10
C GLU A 83 -11.43 5.67 8.77
N GLU A 84 -11.33 5.57 10.09
CA GLU A 84 -10.11 5.83 10.85
C GLU A 84 -8.94 4.98 10.32
N SER A 85 -9.17 3.67 10.15
CA SER A 85 -8.17 2.76 9.59
C SER A 85 -7.70 3.18 8.19
N ARG A 86 -8.59 3.69 7.34
CA ARG A 86 -8.24 4.19 6.01
C ARG A 86 -7.40 5.47 6.11
N GLU A 87 -7.72 6.38 7.01
CA GLU A 87 -6.94 7.59 7.25
C GLU A 87 -5.54 7.27 7.76
N VAL A 88 -5.43 6.40 8.75
CA VAL A 88 -4.14 5.91 9.26
C VAL A 88 -3.32 5.27 8.15
N GLN A 89 -3.92 4.45 7.28
CA GLN A 89 -3.23 3.85 6.13
C GLN A 89 -2.79 4.89 5.10
N LYS A 90 -3.62 5.90 4.80
CA LYS A 90 -3.26 7.01 3.90
C LYS A 90 -2.07 7.78 4.46
N GLN A 91 -2.09 8.11 5.76
CA GLN A 91 -0.99 8.81 6.43
C GLN A 91 0.29 7.97 6.42
N LYS A 92 0.21 6.67 6.72
CA LYS A 92 1.36 5.75 6.64
C LYS A 92 1.94 5.69 5.23
N ARG A 93 1.10 5.60 4.20
CA ARG A 93 1.54 5.60 2.79
C ARG A 93 2.23 6.91 2.41
N PHE A 94 1.69 8.06 2.84
CA PHE A 94 2.29 9.37 2.62
C PHE A 94 3.65 9.48 3.30
N ASN A 95 3.73 9.14 4.59
CA ASN A 95 4.98 9.16 5.35
C ASN A 95 6.04 8.24 4.75
N LYS A 96 5.65 7.07 4.24
CA LYS A 96 6.55 6.16 3.51
C LYS A 96 7.13 6.82 2.26
N LYS A 97 6.29 7.45 1.43
CA LYS A 97 6.73 8.17 0.23
C LYS A 97 7.69 9.32 0.57
N VAL A 98 7.40 10.10 1.61
CA VAL A 98 8.30 11.18 2.08
C VAL A 98 9.65 10.62 2.54
N LYS A 99 9.65 9.51 3.28
CA LYS A 99 10.88 8.85 3.74
C LYS A 99 11.71 8.33 2.56
N GLU A 100 11.08 7.74 1.56
CA GLU A 100 11.74 7.28 0.33
C GLU A 100 12.33 8.47 -0.44
N LEU A 101 11.57 9.54 -0.64
CA LEU A 101 12.05 10.76 -1.29
C LEU A 101 13.28 11.34 -0.58
N ARG A 102 13.25 11.43 0.76
CA ARG A 102 14.41 11.90 1.56
C ARG A 102 15.64 11.01 1.38
N ARG A 103 15.46 9.68 1.27
CA ARG A 103 16.58 8.75 1.02
C ARG A 103 17.17 8.96 -0.37
N THR A 104 16.33 9.13 -1.39
CA THR A 104 16.77 9.40 -2.76
C THR A 104 17.57 10.70 -2.84
N VAL A 105 17.06 11.79 -2.28
CA VAL A 105 17.78 13.08 -2.26
C VAL A 105 19.10 13.00 -1.49
N ARG A 106 19.13 12.32 -0.33
CA ARG A 106 20.36 12.16 0.45
C ARG A 106 21.42 11.36 -0.30
N SER A 107 21.03 10.28 -0.96
CA SER A 107 21.96 9.46 -1.75
C SER A 107 22.46 10.16 -3.01
N SER A 108 21.65 11.01 -3.64
CA SER A 108 22.12 11.82 -4.78
C SER A 108 23.13 12.91 -4.37
N MET A 109 22.97 13.49 -3.17
CA MET A 109 23.90 14.51 -2.66
C MET A 109 25.18 13.88 -2.07
N PHE A 110 25.08 12.70 -1.47
CA PHE A 110 26.21 11.99 -0.88
C PHE A 110 26.82 10.99 -1.87
N LYS A 111 27.42 11.48 -2.95
CA LYS A 111 28.36 10.69 -3.72
C LYS A 111 29.68 10.69 -2.95
N LYS A 112 29.94 9.63 -2.17
CA LYS A 112 31.32 9.38 -1.69
C LYS A 112 32.18 9.22 -2.94
N ASP A 113 33.17 10.08 -3.08
CA ASP A 113 34.21 9.87 -4.07
C ASP A 113 34.93 8.58 -3.68
N THR A 114 34.61 7.50 -4.40
CA THR A 114 35.26 6.19 -4.24
C THR A 114 36.53 6.13 -5.08
N SER A 115 37.08 7.28 -5.51
CA SER A 115 38.43 7.38 -6.02
C SER A 115 39.39 6.81 -4.97
N VAL A 116 39.69 5.53 -5.09
CA VAL A 116 40.77 4.90 -4.36
C VAL A 116 42.03 5.53 -4.91
N HIS A 117 42.78 6.19 -4.04
CA HIS A 117 44.07 6.74 -4.41
C HIS A 117 44.96 5.61 -4.95
N ASN A 118 45.29 5.64 -6.23
CA ASN A 118 46.24 4.70 -6.81
C ASN A 118 47.64 5.13 -6.38
N HIS A 119 48.29 4.33 -5.52
CA HIS A 119 49.61 4.66 -4.99
C HIS A 119 50.69 4.46 -6.06
N ASP A 120 51.36 5.54 -6.44
CA ASP A 120 52.58 5.48 -7.24
C ASP A 120 53.79 5.49 -6.28
N TYR A 121 54.47 4.35 -6.15
CA TYR A 121 55.59 4.18 -5.23
C TYR A 121 56.90 4.54 -5.91
N GLY A 122 57.66 5.43 -5.26
CA GLY A 122 58.98 5.84 -5.72
C GLY A 122 60.07 4.77 -5.52
N PRO A 123 61.35 5.14 -5.75
CA PRO A 123 62.48 4.22 -5.61
C PRO A 123 62.55 3.61 -4.20
N GLU A 124 63.01 2.36 -4.15
CA GLU A 124 63.10 1.58 -2.92
C GLU A 124 64.34 1.99 -2.12
N GLU A 125 64.14 2.27 -0.83
CA GLU A 125 65.18 2.61 0.12
C GLU A 125 65.45 1.42 1.04
N LEU A 126 66.72 1.05 1.19
CA LEU A 126 67.14 -0.01 2.12
C LEU A 126 67.10 0.56 3.55
N LEU A 127 66.23 -0.02 4.39
CA LEU A 127 66.08 0.38 5.78
C LEU A 127 67.06 -0.38 6.68
N ASP A 128 67.16 -1.69 6.47
CA ASP A 128 68.00 -2.57 7.26
C ASP A 128 68.62 -3.64 6.36
N ALA A 129 69.95 -3.77 6.40
CA ALA A 129 70.71 -4.68 5.56
C ALA A 129 70.87 -6.07 6.19
N GLU A 130 70.67 -6.19 7.51
CA GLU A 130 70.79 -7.48 8.21
C GLU A 130 69.52 -8.32 8.09
N GLU A 131 68.36 -7.65 7.99
CA GLU A 131 67.02 -8.27 7.91
C GLU A 131 66.38 -8.15 6.51
N ASP A 132 67.14 -7.73 5.49
CA ASP A 132 66.67 -7.53 4.10
C ASP A 132 65.38 -6.67 3.98
N LEU A 133 65.27 -5.63 4.80
CA LEU A 133 64.08 -4.78 4.89
C LEU A 133 64.19 -3.56 3.96
N TYR A 134 63.23 -3.44 3.04
CA TYR A 134 63.10 -2.35 2.08
C TYR A 134 61.87 -1.51 2.35
N LYS A 135 61.93 -0.22 2.01
CA LYS A 135 60.84 0.74 2.14
C LYS A 135 60.61 1.45 0.81
N LYS A 136 59.35 1.57 0.41
CA LYS A 136 58.95 2.47 -0.68
C LYS A 136 57.91 3.46 -0.19
N THR A 137 58.07 4.71 -0.60
CA THR A 137 57.17 5.81 -0.25
C THR A 137 56.39 6.25 -1.49
N CYS A 138 55.08 6.42 -1.33
CA CYS A 138 54.22 6.87 -2.40
C CYS A 138 54.44 8.37 -2.63
N GLN A 139 54.80 8.76 -3.85
CA GLN A 139 55.18 10.15 -4.16
C GLN A 139 53.98 11.11 -4.09
N THR A 140 52.77 10.59 -4.28
CA THR A 140 51.54 11.38 -4.39
C THR A 140 50.80 11.57 -3.06
N CYS A 141 51.01 10.70 -2.06
CA CYS A 141 50.33 10.80 -0.76
C CYS A 141 51.21 10.54 0.46
N GLY A 142 52.49 10.21 0.28
CA GLY A 142 53.42 9.93 1.37
C GLY A 142 53.21 8.59 2.08
N HIS A 143 52.31 7.73 1.58
CA HIS A 143 52.11 6.39 2.15
C HIS A 143 53.38 5.55 2.06
N GLN A 144 53.81 4.98 3.19
CA GLN A 144 55.04 4.19 3.28
C GLN A 144 54.68 2.69 3.32
N LEU A 145 55.38 1.88 2.53
CA LEU A 145 55.21 0.44 2.49
C LEU A 145 56.57 -0.21 2.72
N THR A 146 56.69 -0.97 3.80
CA THR A 146 57.88 -1.75 4.16
C THR A 146 57.67 -3.21 3.76
N PHE A 147 58.66 -3.82 3.12
CA PHE A 147 58.60 -5.20 2.64
C PHE A 147 60.00 -5.84 2.63
N GLU A 148 60.03 -7.17 2.70
CA GLU A 148 61.24 -7.98 2.60
C GLU A 148 61.42 -8.48 1.15
N LYS A 149 62.66 -8.56 0.65
CA LYS A 149 62.96 -9.22 -0.63
C LYS A 149 63.53 -10.61 -0.38
N MET A 150 62.82 -11.65 -0.84
CA MET A 150 63.34 -13.02 -0.93
C MET A 150 64.25 -13.21 -2.15
#